data_AF-A0A812ZRC6-F1
#
_entry.id   AF-A0A812ZRC6-F1
#
_cell.length_a   1.000
_cell.length_b   1.000
_cell.length_c   1.000
_cell.angle_alpha   90.00
_cell.angle_beta   90.00
_cell.angle_gamma   90.00
#
_symmetry.space_group_name_H-M   'P 1'
#
loop_
_entity.id
_entity.type
_entity.pdbx_description
1 polymer ?
#
loop_
_entity_poly.entity_id
_entity_poly.type
_entity_poly.pdbx_seq_one_letter_code
_entity_poly.pdbx_strand_id
1 'polypeptide(L)'
;MGNQKDGLGRIYINFFRKDQYSRAEVDYFLLLMKEMLKKQDGFGAREVSHVLLKPDLATDRASLASSARPRAAADPEAKWRVQAEEWRQELGVPASFSLIRKHKLAFRGVQMTERTRVILDLVLANIAKQHRLVKWPPSKKWLMRLVKSTVVDVSQNPCRRKFSTEEHLHTMCTSSILVHLGLQRAILPSEMLWLQGHNPSSTVLPSTIPSGSVRALAGEGMALPCIGLVIWCLHQVKQFPRQDSEA
;
A
#
# COMPACT_ATOMS: atom_id res chain seq x y z
N MET A 1 -15.84 -29.91 43.57
CA MET A 1 -15.29 -28.61 43.13
C MET A 1 -14.18 -28.87 42.12
N GLY A 2 -14.52 -28.92 40.82
CA GLY A 2 -13.55 -29.15 39.76
C GLY A 2 -12.98 -27.81 39.30
N ASN A 3 -11.66 -27.63 39.45
CA ASN A 3 -10.95 -26.48 38.87
C ASN A 3 -11.09 -26.53 37.34
N GLN A 4 -11.98 -25.70 36.82
CA GLN A 4 -12.09 -25.39 35.41
C GLN A 4 -10.80 -24.64 35.04
N LYS A 5 -9.81 -25.38 34.52
CA LYS A 5 -8.58 -24.75 34.01
C LYS A 5 -8.99 -23.82 32.88
N ASP A 6 -8.85 -22.53 33.12
CA ASP A 6 -9.01 -21.49 32.11
C ASP A 6 -8.28 -21.91 30.84
N GLY A 7 -9.05 -22.15 29.79
CA GLY A 7 -8.54 -22.42 28.47
C GLY A 7 -7.82 -21.19 27.97
N LEU A 8 -6.51 -21.10 28.23
CA LEU A 8 -5.60 -20.15 27.61
C LEU A 8 -5.77 -20.30 26.09
N GLY A 9 -6.53 -19.37 25.50
CA GLY A 9 -6.72 -19.28 24.07
C GLY A 9 -5.35 -19.18 23.41
N ARG A 10 -4.99 -20.19 22.61
CA ARG A 10 -3.75 -20.15 21.83
C ARG A 10 -4.02 -19.29 20.59
N ILE A 11 -3.36 -18.14 20.53
CA ILE A 11 -3.39 -17.28 19.33
C ILE A 11 -2.35 -17.81 18.36
N TYR A 12 -2.81 -18.34 17.22
CA TYR A 12 -1.95 -18.74 16.11
C TYR A 12 -1.90 -17.60 15.11
N ILE A 13 -0.86 -16.77 15.19
CA ILE A 13 -0.55 -15.81 14.11
C ILE A 13 0.24 -16.59 13.06
N ASN A 14 -0.45 -17.01 12.00
CA ASN A 14 0.20 -17.63 10.85
C ASN A 14 0.77 -16.53 9.96
N PHE A 15 2.08 -16.32 10.04
CA PHE A 15 2.80 -15.60 9.00
C PHE A 15 2.86 -16.51 7.77
N PHE A 16 1.97 -16.31 6.80
CA PHE A 16 2.01 -17.06 5.55
C PHE A 16 3.27 -16.71 4.75
N ARG A 17 4.37 -17.46 4.95
CA ARG A 17 5.51 -17.78 4.05
C ARG A 17 6.89 -17.73 4.71
N LYS A 18 7.85 -18.31 3.98
CA LYS A 18 9.24 -18.71 4.30
C LYS A 18 10.20 -17.57 4.73
N ASP A 19 9.74 -16.60 5.51
CA ASP A 19 10.63 -15.60 6.09
C ASP A 19 11.34 -16.22 7.29
N GLN A 20 12.68 -16.27 7.22
CA GLN A 20 13.50 -16.66 8.37
C GLN A 20 13.66 -15.44 9.27
N TYR A 21 12.84 -15.35 10.31
CA TYR A 21 13.03 -14.36 11.37
C TYR A 21 14.21 -14.76 12.25
N SER A 22 15.09 -13.82 12.54
CA SER A 22 16.13 -14.05 13.55
C SER A 22 15.50 -14.27 14.92
N ARG A 23 16.18 -15.03 15.79
CA ARG A 23 15.71 -15.24 17.16
C ARG A 23 15.49 -13.91 17.90
N ALA A 24 16.35 -12.92 17.64
CA ALA A 24 16.25 -11.58 18.21
C ALA A 24 14.99 -10.82 17.77
N GLU A 25 14.59 -10.90 16.50
CA GLU A 25 13.35 -10.28 16.02
C GLU A 25 12.11 -10.94 16.63
N VAL A 26 12.13 -12.26 16.77
CA VAL A 26 11.08 -13.01 17.47
C VAL A 26 11.01 -12.61 18.94
N ASP A 27 12.15 -12.54 19.63
CA ASP A 27 12.22 -12.17 21.04
C ASP A 27 11.78 -10.72 21.28
N TYR A 28 12.15 -9.80 20.38
CA TYR A 28 11.72 -8.40 20.44
C TYR A 28 10.21 -8.26 20.21
N PHE A 29 9.67 -8.95 19.20
CA PHE A 29 8.23 -8.99 18.97
C PHE A 29 7.49 -9.61 20.17
N LEU A 30 8.01 -10.70 20.74
CA LEU A 30 7.47 -11.31 21.96
C LEU A 30 7.51 -10.35 23.16
N LEU A 31 8.58 -9.57 23.32
CA LEU A 31 8.69 -8.56 24.37
C LEU A 31 7.63 -7.47 24.17
N LEU A 32 7.47 -6.96 22.95
CA LEU A 32 6.45 -5.98 22.58
C LEU A 32 5.05 -6.52 22.90
N MET A 33 4.77 -7.76 22.51
CA MET A 33 3.51 -8.44 22.82
C MET A 33 3.28 -8.61 24.33
N LYS A 34 4.32 -8.97 25.11
CA LYS A 34 4.23 -9.10 26.57
C LYS A 34 3.96 -7.75 27.26
N GLU A 35 4.65 -6.69 26.85
CA GLU A 35 4.45 -5.34 27.39
C GLU A 35 3.07 -4.79 27.02
N MET A 36 2.58 -5.09 25.81
CA MET A 36 1.22 -4.81 25.41
C MET A 36 0.21 -5.53 26.31
N LEU A 37 0.36 -6.84 26.53
CA LEU A 37 -0.51 -7.65 27.41
C LEU A 37 -0.57 -7.10 28.84
N LYS A 38 0.57 -6.75 29.45
CA LYS A 38 0.61 -6.16 30.80
C LYS A 38 -0.18 -4.85 30.90
N LYS A 39 -0.06 -3.97 29.90
CA LYS A 39 -0.80 -2.69 29.89
C LYS A 39 -2.31 -2.89 29.74
N GLN A 40 -2.74 -4.03 29.21
CA GLN A 40 -4.12 -4.33 28.85
C GLN A 40 -4.94 -4.99 29.96
N ASP A 41 -4.29 -5.57 30.97
CA ASP A 41 -4.97 -6.12 32.15
C ASP A 41 -5.77 -5.04 32.90
N GLY A 42 -5.40 -3.76 32.76
CA GLY A 42 -6.12 -2.62 33.33
C GLY A 42 -7.38 -2.16 32.59
N PHE A 43 -7.64 -2.59 31.34
CA PHE A 43 -8.67 -1.95 30.49
C PHE A 43 -9.86 -2.81 30.07
N GLY A 44 -9.89 -4.12 30.40
CA GLY A 44 -10.98 -5.03 29.99
C GLY A 44 -11.05 -5.29 28.48
N ALA A 45 -12.01 -6.11 28.02
CA ALA A 45 -12.29 -6.33 26.59
C ALA A 45 -13.22 -5.22 26.07
N ARG A 46 -12.94 -4.66 24.88
CA ARG A 46 -13.83 -3.69 24.21
C ARG A 46 -14.38 -4.29 22.94
N GLU A 47 -15.67 -4.08 22.65
CA GLU A 47 -16.22 -4.45 21.35
C GLU A 47 -15.58 -3.63 20.22
N VAL A 48 -15.30 -4.27 19.09
CA VAL A 48 -14.77 -3.63 17.87
C VAL A 48 -15.65 -2.45 17.42
N SER A 49 -16.97 -2.58 17.60
CA SER A 49 -17.99 -1.55 17.33
C SER A 49 -17.70 -0.26 18.08
N HIS A 50 -17.34 -0.33 19.36
CA HIS A 50 -17.05 0.83 20.22
C HIS A 50 -15.73 1.53 19.88
N VAL A 51 -14.83 0.86 19.15
CA VAL A 51 -13.55 1.41 18.72
C VAL A 51 -13.65 2.05 17.34
N LEU A 52 -14.43 1.44 16.43
CA LEU A 52 -14.48 1.84 15.02
C LEU A 52 -15.65 2.75 14.66
N LEU A 53 -16.76 2.70 15.41
CA LEU A 53 -17.95 3.49 15.15
C LEU A 53 -18.12 4.50 16.27
N LYS A 54 -18.22 5.80 15.91
CA LYS A 54 -18.75 6.78 16.86
C LYS A 54 -20.18 6.34 17.24
N PRO A 55 -20.61 6.51 18.50
CA PRO A 55 -21.94 6.10 18.95
C PRO A 55 -23.11 6.66 18.12
N ASP A 56 -22.91 7.75 17.38
CA ASP A 56 -23.94 8.39 16.54
C ASP A 56 -24.04 7.87 15.10
N LEU A 57 -23.16 6.97 14.65
CA LEU A 57 -23.06 6.52 13.25
C LEU A 57 -23.86 5.23 12.93
N ALA A 58 -24.71 4.74 13.85
CA ALA A 58 -25.52 3.53 13.64
C ALA A 58 -26.45 3.61 12.40
N THR A 59 -26.75 4.82 11.92
CA THR A 59 -27.67 5.10 10.80
C THR A 59 -27.08 4.83 9.41
N ASP A 60 -25.76 4.66 9.26
CA ASP A 60 -25.10 4.60 7.94
C ASP A 60 -24.92 3.18 7.36
N ARG A 61 -25.45 2.14 8.02
CA ARG A 61 -25.33 0.77 7.49
C ARG A 61 -26.15 0.53 6.23
N ALA A 62 -27.29 1.22 6.07
CA ALA A 62 -28.16 1.07 4.90
C ALA A 62 -27.61 1.79 3.64
N SER A 63 -26.82 2.86 3.81
CA SER A 63 -26.25 3.64 2.70
C SER A 63 -25.06 2.92 2.03
N LEU A 64 -24.33 2.09 2.78
CA LEU A 64 -23.20 1.31 2.27
C LEU A 64 -23.63 0.14 1.36
N ALA A 65 -24.82 -0.44 1.58
CA ALA A 65 -25.33 -1.57 0.80
C ALA A 65 -25.86 -1.17 -0.59
N SER A 66 -26.28 0.09 -0.78
CA SER A 66 -26.93 0.55 -2.02
C SER A 66 -25.96 1.11 -3.09
N SER A 67 -24.66 1.17 -2.80
CA SER A 67 -23.67 1.82 -3.69
C SER A 67 -23.03 0.89 -4.74
N ALA A 68 -23.55 -0.32 -4.95
CA ALA A 68 -23.07 -1.22 -5.99
C ALA A 68 -23.53 -0.75 -7.39
N ARG A 69 -22.82 0.23 -7.98
CA ARG A 69 -23.08 0.66 -9.36
C ARG A 69 -22.81 -0.49 -10.33
N PRO A 70 -23.73 -0.81 -11.26
CA PRO A 70 -23.51 -1.83 -12.26
C PRO A 70 -22.30 -1.46 -13.13
N ARG A 71 -21.32 -2.38 -13.20
CA ARG A 71 -20.16 -2.24 -14.07
C ARG A 71 -20.55 -2.55 -15.51
N ALA A 72 -20.87 -1.52 -16.29
CA ALA A 72 -20.92 -1.66 -17.74
C ALA A 72 -19.54 -2.10 -18.26
N ALA A 73 -19.52 -3.18 -19.05
CA ALA A 73 -18.35 -3.76 -19.71
C ALA A 73 -17.88 -2.90 -20.88
N ALA A 74 -17.63 -1.61 -20.65
CA ALA A 74 -16.95 -0.76 -21.63
C ALA A 74 -15.46 -1.17 -21.74
N ASP A 75 -14.94 -1.09 -22.97
CA ASP A 75 -13.57 -1.43 -23.34
C ASP A 75 -12.55 -0.79 -22.36
N PRO A 76 -11.75 -1.61 -21.66
CA PRO A 76 -10.71 -1.13 -20.74
C PRO A 76 -9.70 -0.19 -21.41
N GLU A 77 -9.40 -0.33 -22.71
CA GLU A 77 -8.45 0.54 -23.40
C GLU A 77 -8.99 1.94 -23.63
N ALA A 78 -10.28 2.07 -23.95
CA ALA A 78 -10.92 3.37 -24.10
C ALA A 78 -11.00 4.13 -22.77
N LYS A 79 -11.26 3.41 -21.67
CA LYS A 79 -11.49 4.01 -20.34
C LYS A 79 -10.30 4.80 -19.80
N TRP A 80 -9.08 4.27 -19.88
CA TRP A 80 -7.93 4.95 -19.29
C TRP A 80 -7.56 6.23 -20.07
N ARG A 81 -7.81 6.26 -21.40
CA ARG A 81 -7.55 7.45 -22.23
C ARG A 81 -8.46 8.60 -21.85
N VAL A 82 -9.75 8.33 -21.65
CA VAL A 82 -10.73 9.32 -21.16
C VAL A 82 -10.30 9.87 -19.80
N GLN A 83 -9.96 8.99 -18.85
CA GLN A 83 -9.49 9.39 -17.52
C GLN A 83 -8.18 10.20 -17.55
N ALA A 84 -7.28 9.86 -18.46
CA ALA A 84 -6.05 10.62 -18.65
C ALA A 84 -6.34 12.01 -19.19
N GLU A 85 -7.27 12.15 -20.13
CA GLU A 85 -7.66 13.43 -20.70
C GLU A 85 -8.39 14.32 -19.68
N GLU A 86 -9.31 13.76 -18.90
CA GLU A 86 -9.94 14.46 -17.77
C GLU A 86 -8.87 14.99 -16.80
N TRP A 87 -7.89 14.17 -16.44
CA TRP A 87 -6.81 14.61 -15.56
C TRP A 87 -5.92 15.68 -16.23
N ARG A 88 -5.69 15.64 -17.55
CA ARG A 88 -4.99 16.72 -18.27
C ARG A 88 -5.75 18.04 -18.18
N GLN A 89 -7.06 18.01 -18.39
CA GLN A 89 -7.93 19.19 -18.32
C GLN A 89 -7.88 19.81 -16.92
N GLU A 90 -7.97 18.99 -15.87
CA GLU A 90 -7.81 19.46 -14.49
C GLU A 90 -6.43 20.09 -14.22
N LEU A 91 -5.38 19.53 -14.81
CA LEU A 91 -4.03 20.06 -14.70
C LEU A 91 -3.82 21.32 -15.55
N GLY A 92 -4.67 21.56 -16.56
CA GLY A 92 -4.54 22.67 -17.50
C GLY A 92 -3.36 22.47 -18.47
N VAL A 93 -3.07 21.21 -18.85
CA VAL A 93 -1.98 20.87 -19.77
C VAL A 93 -2.54 20.37 -21.10
N PRO A 94 -1.95 20.76 -22.26
CA PRO A 94 -2.44 20.31 -23.56
C PRO A 94 -2.14 18.81 -23.79
N ALA A 95 -2.87 18.17 -24.70
CA ALA A 95 -2.68 16.75 -25.03
C ALA A 95 -1.25 16.40 -25.52
N SER A 96 -0.56 17.36 -26.15
CA SER A 96 0.84 17.23 -26.60
C SER A 96 1.88 17.39 -25.50
N PHE A 97 1.46 17.75 -24.27
CA PHE A 97 2.35 18.00 -23.15
C PHE A 97 3.06 16.72 -22.70
N SER A 98 4.39 16.78 -22.60
CA SER A 98 5.21 15.69 -22.07
C SER A 98 6.51 16.22 -21.45
N LEU A 99 6.62 16.11 -20.12
CA LEU A 99 7.85 16.42 -19.38
C LEU A 99 8.92 15.34 -19.61
N ILE A 100 8.50 14.09 -19.80
CA ILE A 100 9.38 12.97 -20.13
C ILE A 100 10.13 13.26 -21.43
N ARG A 101 9.42 13.61 -22.51
CA ARG A 101 10.05 13.96 -23.81
C ARG A 101 10.89 15.22 -23.68
N LYS A 102 10.35 16.27 -23.06
CA LYS A 102 11.05 17.55 -22.91
C LYS A 102 12.39 17.41 -22.19
N HIS A 103 12.46 16.62 -21.12
CA HIS A 103 13.66 16.45 -20.31
C HIS A 103 14.49 15.21 -20.66
N LYS A 104 14.09 14.47 -21.70
CA LYS A 104 14.71 13.22 -22.13
C LYS A 104 14.89 12.27 -20.94
N LEU A 105 13.82 12.05 -20.18
CA LEU A 105 13.83 11.12 -19.04
C LEU A 105 13.78 9.69 -19.57
N ALA A 106 14.61 8.81 -19.01
CA ALA A 106 14.75 7.44 -19.49
C ALA A 106 14.53 6.47 -18.33
N PHE A 107 13.39 5.78 -18.34
CA PHE A 107 12.99 4.85 -17.29
C PHE A 107 13.48 3.43 -17.58
N ARG A 108 14.36 2.89 -16.73
CA ARG A 108 14.93 1.55 -16.87
C ARG A 108 14.05 0.47 -16.22
N GLY A 109 14.00 -0.73 -16.80
CA GLY A 109 13.30 -1.87 -16.20
C GLY A 109 11.76 -1.81 -16.26
N VAL A 110 11.19 -0.88 -17.02
CA VAL A 110 9.75 -0.77 -17.27
C VAL A 110 9.50 -0.62 -18.77
N GLN A 111 8.49 -1.30 -19.30
CA GLN A 111 8.07 -1.11 -20.69
C GLN A 111 7.33 0.22 -20.81
N MET A 112 7.91 1.15 -21.57
CA MET A 112 7.35 2.47 -21.78
C MET A 112 6.23 2.45 -22.83
N THR A 113 5.11 1.81 -22.51
CA THR A 113 3.87 1.85 -23.32
C THR A 113 3.29 3.26 -23.37
N GLU A 114 2.36 3.52 -24.29
CA GLU A 114 1.62 4.80 -24.36
C GLU A 114 1.01 5.17 -23.00
N ARG A 115 0.27 4.22 -22.41
CA ARG A 115 -0.36 4.38 -21.10
C ARG A 115 0.64 4.70 -20.00
N THR A 116 1.76 3.97 -19.93
CA THR A 116 2.81 4.20 -18.93
C THR A 116 3.40 5.61 -19.05
N ARG A 117 3.70 6.05 -20.28
CA ARG A 117 4.20 7.41 -20.54
C ARG A 117 3.22 8.47 -20.07
N VAL A 118 1.94 8.31 -20.41
CA VAL A 118 0.89 9.26 -20.04
C VAL A 118 0.71 9.35 -18.54
N ILE A 119 0.63 8.21 -17.83
CA ILE A 119 0.51 8.19 -16.36
C ILE A 119 1.69 8.91 -15.72
N LEU A 120 2.92 8.59 -16.14
CA LEU A 120 4.13 9.22 -15.59
C LEU A 120 4.17 10.72 -15.88
N ASP A 121 3.83 11.16 -17.11
CA ASP A 121 3.76 12.59 -17.46
C ASP A 121 2.70 13.35 -16.63
N LEU A 122 1.53 12.74 -16.41
CA LEU A 122 0.46 13.34 -15.58
C LEU A 122 0.90 13.50 -14.12
N VAL A 123 1.59 12.51 -13.55
CA VAL A 123 2.13 12.62 -12.19
C VAL A 123 3.19 13.72 -12.11
N LEU A 124 4.12 13.78 -13.07
CA LEU A 124 5.13 14.85 -13.13
C LEU A 124 4.47 16.23 -13.24
N ALA A 125 3.43 16.37 -14.07
CA ALA A 125 2.68 17.61 -14.23
C ALA A 125 1.94 18.00 -12.94
N ASN A 126 1.31 17.03 -12.27
CA ASN A 126 0.61 17.24 -11.01
C ASN A 126 1.56 17.75 -9.92
N ILE A 127 2.71 17.08 -9.73
CA ILE A 127 3.71 17.50 -8.74
C ILE A 127 4.24 18.91 -9.08
N ALA A 128 4.55 19.16 -10.36
CA ALA A 128 5.01 20.47 -10.80
C ALA A 128 3.97 21.59 -10.56
N LYS A 129 2.67 21.30 -10.72
CA LYS A 129 1.55 22.23 -10.43
C LYS A 129 1.37 22.47 -8.93
N GLN A 130 1.43 21.41 -8.10
CA GLN A 130 1.29 21.51 -6.64
C GLN A 130 2.36 22.43 -6.01
N HIS A 131 3.57 22.45 -6.57
CA HIS A 131 4.66 23.31 -6.12
C HIS A 131 4.67 24.73 -6.72
N ARG A 132 3.53 25.18 -7.29
CA ARG A 132 3.28 26.57 -7.75
C ARG A 132 4.45 27.17 -8.53
N LEU A 133 4.85 26.48 -9.60
CA LEU A 133 5.95 26.93 -10.43
C LEU A 133 5.77 28.35 -10.96
N VAL A 134 6.75 29.21 -10.68
CA VAL A 134 6.85 30.57 -11.23
C VAL A 134 7.12 30.54 -12.74
N LYS A 135 7.78 29.48 -13.24
CA LYS A 135 8.10 29.31 -14.67
C LYS A 135 7.68 27.92 -15.14
N TRP A 136 6.84 27.89 -16.17
CA TRP A 136 6.39 26.66 -16.81
C TRP A 136 6.99 26.53 -18.21
N PRO A 137 7.53 25.36 -18.57
CA PRO A 137 7.75 24.17 -17.74
C PRO A 137 9.03 24.26 -16.88
N PRO A 138 9.16 23.44 -15.81
CA PRO A 138 10.29 23.48 -14.90
C PRO A 138 11.62 23.10 -15.57
N SER A 139 12.74 23.44 -14.92
CA SER A 139 14.04 22.89 -15.31
C SER A 139 14.16 21.42 -14.90
N LYS A 140 14.93 20.63 -15.65
CA LYS A 140 15.16 19.20 -15.32
C LYS A 140 15.68 19.02 -13.90
N LYS A 141 16.70 19.80 -13.51
CA LYS A 141 17.31 19.73 -12.17
C LYS A 141 16.28 19.99 -11.07
N TRP A 142 15.42 20.99 -11.26
CA TRP A 142 14.38 21.32 -10.30
C TRP A 142 13.32 20.21 -10.22
N LEU A 143 12.85 19.71 -11.37
CA LEU A 143 11.86 18.64 -11.45
C LEU A 143 12.37 17.37 -10.75
N MET A 144 13.60 16.94 -11.05
CA MET A 144 14.21 15.75 -10.44
C MET A 144 14.36 15.86 -8.92
N ARG A 145 14.58 17.07 -8.40
CA ARG A 145 14.62 17.32 -6.96
C ARG A 145 13.25 17.13 -6.31
N LEU A 146 12.17 17.59 -6.97
CA LEU A 146 10.83 17.40 -6.45
C LEU A 146 10.41 15.93 -6.43
N VAL A 147 10.73 15.19 -7.48
CA VAL A 147 10.27 13.80 -7.65
C VAL A 147 11.24 12.78 -7.07
N LYS A 148 12.18 13.25 -6.23
CA LYS A 148 13.28 12.45 -5.70
C LYS A 148 12.78 11.23 -4.91
N SER A 149 11.69 11.34 -4.17
CA SER A 149 11.09 10.24 -3.39
C SER A 149 9.79 9.71 -4.00
N THR A 150 9.44 10.13 -5.22
CA THR A 150 8.14 9.76 -5.79
C THR A 150 8.16 8.38 -6.42
N VAL A 151 7.22 7.53 -5.99
CA VAL A 151 6.94 6.23 -6.58
C VAL A 151 5.54 6.22 -7.20
N VAL A 152 5.42 5.73 -8.43
CA VAL A 152 4.17 5.70 -9.20
C VAL A 152 3.80 4.26 -9.55
N ASP A 153 2.56 3.85 -9.28
CA ASP A 153 2.04 2.55 -9.73
C ASP A 153 1.39 2.68 -11.10
N VAL A 154 2.15 2.38 -12.15
CA VAL A 154 1.71 2.55 -13.55
C VAL A 154 0.75 1.44 -14.03
N SER A 155 0.52 0.40 -13.22
CA SER A 155 -0.47 -0.64 -13.55
C SER A 155 -1.91 -0.20 -13.27
N GLN A 156 -2.10 0.87 -12.49
CA GLN A 156 -3.42 1.37 -12.12
C GLN A 156 -4.00 2.34 -13.15
N ASN A 157 -5.31 2.57 -13.03
CA ASN A 157 -6.01 3.56 -13.85
C ASN A 157 -5.61 4.98 -13.44
N PRO A 158 -5.44 5.93 -14.40
CA PRO A 158 -5.05 7.30 -14.11
C PRO A 158 -5.93 7.99 -13.06
N CYS A 159 -7.25 7.73 -13.08
CA CYS A 159 -8.19 8.32 -12.13
C CYS A 159 -7.89 8.01 -10.66
N ARG A 160 -7.19 6.90 -10.36
CA ARG A 160 -6.81 6.53 -8.99
C ARG A 160 -5.65 7.36 -8.45
N ARG A 161 -4.90 8.05 -9.33
CA ARG A 161 -3.75 8.90 -8.97
C ARG A 161 -2.79 8.19 -8.00
N LYS A 162 -2.54 6.90 -8.24
CA LYS A 162 -1.79 6.05 -7.31
C LYS A 162 -0.28 6.33 -7.42
N PHE A 163 0.16 7.36 -6.74
CA PHE A 163 1.57 7.67 -6.51
C PHE A 163 1.74 8.12 -5.07
N SER A 164 2.94 7.91 -4.53
CA SER A 164 3.34 8.40 -3.21
C SER A 164 4.55 9.29 -3.36
N THR A 165 4.57 10.37 -2.61
CA THR A 165 5.75 11.23 -2.39
C THR A 165 6.50 10.87 -1.11
N GLU A 166 5.94 9.93 -0.36
CA GLU A 166 6.48 9.40 0.90
C GLU A 166 7.25 8.10 0.64
N GLU A 167 8.04 7.69 1.63
CA GLU A 167 8.86 6.48 1.54
C GLU A 167 8.06 5.17 1.60
N HIS A 168 6.76 5.23 1.93
CA HIS A 168 5.91 4.05 2.12
C HIS A 168 4.78 3.99 1.09
N LEU A 169 4.40 2.76 0.73
CA LEU A 169 3.21 2.48 -0.08
C LEU A 169 2.23 1.64 0.73
N HIS A 170 0.97 2.10 0.80
CA HIS A 170 -0.05 1.43 1.62
C HIS A 170 -0.45 0.05 1.11
N THR A 171 -0.68 -0.08 -0.20
CA THR A 171 -1.17 -1.32 -0.81
C THR A 171 -0.55 -1.57 -2.17
N MET A 172 -0.12 -2.81 -2.38
CA MET A 172 0.37 -3.31 -3.67
C MET A 172 -0.41 -4.56 -4.03
N CYS A 173 -0.42 -4.88 -5.31
CA CYS A 173 -0.96 -6.14 -5.82
C CYS A 173 0.15 -6.89 -6.56
N THR A 174 -0.05 -8.17 -6.83
CA THR A 174 0.87 -8.99 -7.64
C THR A 174 1.12 -8.41 -9.03
N SER A 175 0.16 -7.64 -9.55
CA SER A 175 0.24 -6.92 -10.84
C SER A 175 0.72 -5.46 -10.73
N SER A 176 1.13 -4.99 -9.55
CA SER A 176 1.69 -3.64 -9.40
C SER A 176 2.98 -3.49 -10.21
N ILE A 177 3.07 -2.38 -10.95
CA ILE A 177 4.27 -2.00 -11.69
C ILE A 177 4.67 -0.63 -11.16
N LEU A 178 5.65 -0.63 -10.27
CA LEU A 178 6.08 0.58 -9.56
C LEU A 178 7.29 1.21 -10.26
N VAL A 179 7.24 2.52 -10.46
CA VAL A 179 8.31 3.31 -11.06
C VAL A 179 8.75 4.39 -10.09
N HIS A 180 10.04 4.41 -9.77
CA HIS A 180 10.66 5.45 -8.98
C HIS A 180 11.09 6.61 -9.88
N LEU A 181 10.48 7.78 -9.72
CA LEU A 181 10.72 8.93 -10.59
C LEU A 181 12.13 9.50 -10.42
N GLY A 182 12.59 9.70 -9.18
CA GLY A 182 13.94 10.21 -8.88
C GLY A 182 15.07 9.38 -9.49
N LEU A 183 14.99 8.04 -9.39
CA LEU A 183 15.97 7.11 -9.93
C LEU A 183 15.72 6.70 -11.40
N GLN A 184 14.58 7.13 -11.97
CA GLN A 184 14.13 6.79 -13.33
C GLN A 184 14.24 5.29 -13.63
N ARG A 185 13.66 4.45 -12.77
CA ARG A 185 13.63 3.01 -12.97
C ARG A 185 12.43 2.35 -12.31
N ALA A 186 12.11 1.15 -12.75
CA ALA A 186 11.23 0.27 -12.01
C ALA A 186 11.81 -0.05 -10.62
N ILE A 187 10.91 -0.15 -9.65
CA ILE A 187 11.20 -0.71 -8.33
C ILE A 187 11.39 -2.22 -8.50
N LEU A 188 12.45 -2.74 -7.88
CA LEU A 188 12.76 -4.16 -7.85
C LEU A 188 11.81 -4.90 -6.89
N PRO A 189 11.51 -6.18 -7.12
CA PRO A 189 10.66 -6.93 -6.19
C PRO A 189 11.13 -6.95 -4.73
N SER A 190 12.45 -6.97 -4.50
CA SER A 190 13.01 -6.83 -3.14
C SER A 190 12.72 -5.47 -2.51
N GLU A 191 12.78 -4.41 -3.30
CA GLU A 191 12.46 -3.04 -2.85
C GLU A 191 10.97 -2.88 -2.56
N MET A 192 10.09 -3.64 -3.24
CA MET A 192 8.67 -3.66 -2.91
C MET A 192 8.45 -4.12 -1.46
N LEU A 193 9.18 -5.15 -1.00
CA LEU A 193 9.13 -5.59 0.40
C LEU A 193 9.57 -4.46 1.34
N TRP A 194 10.59 -3.69 0.98
CA TRP A 194 11.04 -2.55 1.79
C TRP A 194 9.98 -1.45 1.87
N LEU A 195 9.26 -1.18 0.77
CA LEU A 195 8.12 -0.25 0.76
C LEU A 195 6.94 -0.73 1.63
N GLN A 196 6.89 -2.04 1.94
CA GLN A 196 5.97 -2.64 2.92
C GLN A 196 6.50 -2.60 4.36
N GLY A 197 7.68 -2.03 4.59
CA GLY A 197 8.29 -1.88 5.91
C GLY A 197 9.30 -2.98 6.26
N HIS A 198 9.58 -3.94 5.37
CA HIS A 198 10.62 -4.94 5.61
C HIS A 198 12.01 -4.29 5.67
N ASN A 199 12.81 -4.63 6.67
CA ASN A 199 14.13 -4.03 6.85
C ASN A 199 15.15 -4.65 5.87
N PRO A 200 15.81 -3.86 4.99
CA PRO A 200 16.78 -4.39 4.03
C PRO A 200 18.00 -5.07 4.66
N SER A 201 18.34 -4.73 5.91
CA SER A 201 19.49 -5.30 6.62
C SER A 201 19.21 -6.66 7.27
N SER A 202 17.95 -6.95 7.63
CA SER A 202 17.56 -8.21 8.26
C SER A 202 16.72 -9.13 7.36
N THR A 203 16.12 -8.59 6.29
CA THR A 203 15.33 -9.40 5.35
C THR A 203 16.26 -10.20 4.44
N VAL A 204 16.33 -11.51 4.67
CA VAL A 204 17.12 -12.43 3.84
C VAL A 204 16.26 -13.01 2.73
N LEU A 205 16.59 -12.68 1.48
CA LEU A 205 16.01 -13.32 0.29
C LEU A 205 16.98 -14.37 -0.25
N PRO A 206 16.66 -15.67 -0.16
CA PRO A 206 17.52 -16.71 -0.76
C PRO A 206 17.72 -16.47 -2.25
N SER A 207 18.97 -16.59 -2.73
CA SER A 207 19.32 -16.37 -4.14
C SER A 207 18.64 -17.35 -5.10
N THR A 208 18.12 -18.46 -4.57
CA THR A 208 17.36 -19.47 -5.32
C THR A 208 15.91 -19.05 -5.60
N ILE A 209 15.40 -18.01 -4.94
CA ILE A 209 14.02 -17.55 -5.16
C ILE A 209 13.96 -16.68 -6.42
N PRO A 210 13.14 -17.06 -7.42
CA PRO A 210 12.94 -16.24 -8.60
C PRO A 210 12.37 -14.86 -8.26
N SER A 211 12.82 -13.82 -8.96
CA SER A 211 12.34 -12.44 -8.79
C SER A 211 10.81 -12.31 -8.92
N GLY A 212 10.19 -13.13 -9.79
CA GLY A 212 8.73 -13.21 -9.91
C GLY A 212 8.04 -13.72 -8.64
N SER A 213 8.64 -14.67 -7.92
CA SER A 213 8.12 -15.16 -6.64
C SER A 213 8.26 -14.12 -5.53
N VAL A 214 9.36 -13.35 -5.51
CA VAL A 214 9.51 -12.19 -4.61
C VAL A 214 8.45 -11.13 -4.90
N ARG A 215 8.12 -10.90 -6.18
CA ARG A 215 7.03 -9.97 -6.55
C ARG A 215 5.68 -10.48 -6.08
N ALA A 216 5.41 -11.78 -6.25
CA ALA A 216 4.17 -12.38 -5.76
C ALA A 216 4.07 -12.27 -4.23
N LEU A 217 5.17 -12.49 -3.50
CA LEU A 217 5.27 -12.27 -2.06
C LEU A 217 4.89 -10.84 -1.67
N ALA A 218 5.52 -9.84 -2.28
CA ALA A 218 5.20 -8.45 -2.01
C ALA A 218 3.76 -8.08 -2.41
N GLY A 219 3.24 -8.65 -3.50
CA GLY A 219 1.90 -8.34 -3.99
C GLY A 219 0.75 -9.00 -3.24
N GLU A 220 0.98 -10.15 -2.60
CA GLU A 220 0.03 -10.87 -1.75
C GLU A 220 0.13 -10.47 -0.27
N GLY A 221 1.31 -9.96 0.14
CA GLY A 221 1.58 -9.54 1.50
C GLY A 221 0.87 -8.25 1.92
N MET A 222 0.66 -8.11 3.23
CA MET A 222 0.22 -6.86 3.85
C MET A 222 1.43 -6.04 4.28
N ALA A 223 1.34 -4.72 4.19
CA ALA A 223 2.37 -3.85 4.76
C ALA A 223 2.52 -4.10 6.27
N LEU A 224 3.75 -4.20 6.77
CA LEU A 224 4.05 -4.47 8.18
C LEU A 224 3.37 -3.50 9.15
N PRO A 225 3.26 -2.18 8.87
CA PRO A 225 2.50 -1.27 9.73
C PRO A 225 1.02 -1.66 9.84
N CYS A 226 0.41 -2.14 8.75
CA CYS A 226 -0.97 -2.59 8.74
C CYS A 226 -1.13 -3.89 9.54
N ILE A 227 -0.20 -4.83 9.42
CA ILE A 227 -0.18 -6.06 10.24
C ILE A 227 -0.03 -5.69 11.72
N GLY A 228 0.89 -4.79 12.05
CA GLY A 228 1.08 -4.27 13.40
C GLY A 228 -0.19 -3.66 13.97
N LEU A 229 -0.92 -2.89 13.16
CA LEU A 229 -2.23 -2.34 13.56
C LEU A 229 -3.28 -3.43 13.78
N VAL A 230 -3.37 -4.44 12.91
CA VAL A 230 -4.31 -5.57 13.10
C VAL A 230 -4.00 -6.31 14.38
N ILE A 231 -2.72 -6.62 14.63
CA ILE A 231 -2.28 -7.26 15.87
C ILE A 231 -2.60 -6.39 17.08
N TRP A 232 -2.37 -5.08 16.98
CA TRP A 232 -2.75 -4.12 18.02
C TRP A 232 -4.25 -4.10 18.28
N CYS A 233 -5.09 -4.09 17.24
CA CYS A 233 -6.54 -4.13 17.38
C CYS A 233 -7.01 -5.46 17.99
N LEU A 234 -6.53 -6.60 17.49
CA LEU A 234 -6.80 -7.92 18.05
C LEU A 234 -6.41 -8.00 19.52
N HIS A 235 -5.24 -7.44 19.84
CA HIS A 235 -4.79 -7.26 21.20
C HIS A 235 -5.86 -6.49 21.98
N GLN A 236 -6.22 -5.26 21.59
CA GLN A 236 -7.20 -4.42 22.32
C GLN A 236 -8.57 -5.07 22.55
N VAL A 237 -9.09 -5.86 21.61
CA VAL A 237 -10.47 -6.39 21.68
C VAL A 237 -10.59 -7.74 22.40
N LYS A 238 -9.48 -8.38 22.77
CA LYS A 238 -9.42 -9.65 23.54
C LYS A 238 -10.20 -10.85 22.98
N GLN A 239 -10.73 -10.81 21.75
CA GLN A 239 -11.53 -11.91 21.20
C GLN A 239 -11.26 -12.14 19.70
N PHE A 240 -11.05 -13.41 19.34
CA PHE A 240 -11.67 -13.96 18.14
C PHE A 240 -13.02 -14.55 18.57
N PRO A 241 -14.08 -14.49 17.74
CA PRO A 241 -15.34 -15.15 18.07
C PRO A 241 -15.03 -16.59 18.45
N ARG A 242 -15.45 -17.00 19.66
CA ARG A 242 -15.44 -18.42 20.01
C ARG A 242 -16.35 -19.08 18.97
N GLN A 243 -15.85 -20.10 18.29
CA GLN A 243 -16.75 -21.09 17.72
C GLN A 243 -17.39 -21.76 18.93
N ASP A 244 -18.47 -21.16 19.41
CA ASP A 244 -19.39 -21.86 20.28
C ASP A 244 -19.88 -23.01 19.40
N SER A 245 -19.37 -24.21 19.70
CA SER A 245 -19.75 -25.47 19.07
C SER A 245 -21.27 -25.45 18.94
N GLU A 246 -21.79 -25.47 17.71
CA GLU A 246 -23.21 -25.71 17.47
C GLU A 246 -23.60 -26.96 18.25
N ALA A 247 -24.42 -26.76 19.29
CA ALA A 247 -25.02 -27.81 20.09
C ALA A 247 -26.35 -28.23 19.44
#